data_AF-A0A0L8GAN3-F1
#
_entry.id   AF-A0A0L8GAN3-F1
#
_cell.length_a   1.000
_cell.length_b   1.000
_cell.length_c   1.000
_cell.angle_alpha   90.00
_cell.angle_beta   90.00
_cell.angle_gamma   90.00
#
_symmetry.space_group_name_H-M   'P 1'
#
loop_
_entity.id
_entity.type
_entity.pdbx_description
1 polymer ?
#
loop_
_entity_poly.entity_id
_entity_poly.type
_entity_poly.pdbx_seq_one_letter_code
_entity_poly.pdbx_strand_id
1 'polypeptide(L)'
;MSIPVRRARPKVPPTYFREVFSKLYKEDFRRFLLKNRSVEPLQFLDMVSDINKIRDKTFQQYRVNQIWKKFFRTGNGNALQCSDRIIDLLSATEHVTAPFLKAAYPIVLKALENNWFKKYEESFYQTKTSFEQSLKYPKFELLMSFKRAWKKS
;
A
#
# COMPACT_ATOMS: atom_id res chain seq x y z
N MET A 1 -21.03 -12.90 14.86
CA MET A 1 -20.41 -11.92 13.95
C MET A 1 -19.13 -11.42 14.61
N SER A 2 -17.96 -11.73 14.07
CA SER A 2 -16.68 -11.35 14.67
C SER A 2 -16.39 -9.89 14.37
N ILE A 3 -16.22 -9.07 15.40
CA ILE A 3 -15.77 -7.68 15.28
C ILE A 3 -14.41 -7.72 14.55
N PRO A 4 -14.23 -7.01 13.42
CA PRO A 4 -12.93 -7.00 12.75
C PRO A 4 -11.94 -6.29 13.68
N VAL A 5 -11.07 -7.09 14.30
CA VAL A 5 -9.96 -6.60 15.12
C VAL A 5 -9.09 -5.75 14.21
N ARG A 6 -9.12 -4.42 14.38
CA ARG A 6 -8.19 -3.52 13.71
C ARG A 6 -6.79 -3.92 14.16
N ARG A 7 -6.05 -4.63 13.31
CA ARG A 7 -4.67 -5.02 13.63
C ARG A 7 -3.86 -3.75 13.90
N ALA A 8 -3.27 -3.68 15.09
CA ALA A 8 -2.41 -2.58 15.47
C ALA A 8 -1.27 -2.45 14.45
N ARG A 9 -0.86 -1.22 14.17
CA ARG A 9 0.33 -0.94 13.35
C ARG A 9 1.55 -1.61 14.00
N PRO A 10 2.40 -2.32 13.24
CA PRO A 10 3.63 -2.89 13.79
C PRO A 10 4.53 -1.82 14.44
N LYS A 11 5.31 -2.20 15.47
CA LYS A 11 6.19 -1.26 16.18
C LYS A 11 7.50 -0.98 15.44
N VAL A 12 7.92 -1.92 14.61
CA VAL A 12 9.16 -1.87 13.84
C VAL A 12 8.85 -1.96 12.35
N PRO A 13 9.57 -1.23 11.49
CA PRO A 13 9.42 -1.36 10.05
C PRO A 13 9.83 -2.77 9.59
N PRO A 14 9.27 -3.24 8.46
CA PRO A 14 9.79 -4.45 7.80
C PRO A 14 11.24 -4.23 7.33
N THR A 15 12.06 -5.29 7.32
CA THR A 15 13.46 -5.20 6.84
C THR A 15 13.57 -5.38 5.33
N TYR A 16 12.65 -6.17 4.75
CA TYR A 16 12.62 -6.49 3.33
C TYR A 16 11.21 -6.35 2.78
N PHE A 17 11.08 -5.96 1.51
CA PHE A 17 9.78 -5.77 0.87
C PHE A 17 8.87 -7.01 0.94
N ARG A 18 9.43 -8.22 0.84
CA ARG A 18 8.66 -9.47 0.96
C ARG A 18 7.90 -9.59 2.29
N GLU A 19 8.41 -9.00 3.37
CA GLU A 19 7.79 -9.06 4.70
C GLU A 19 6.48 -8.29 4.76
N VAL A 20 6.32 -7.30 3.86
CA VAL A 20 5.10 -6.50 3.71
C VAL A 20 3.89 -7.37 3.42
N PHE A 21 4.08 -8.50 2.72
CA PHE A 21 3.00 -9.43 2.39
C PHE A 21 2.64 -10.41 3.52
N SER A 22 3.39 -10.39 4.63
CA SER A 22 3.07 -11.21 5.80
C SER A 22 1.80 -10.73 6.50
N LYS A 23 1.20 -11.60 7.33
CA LYS A 23 -0.01 -11.27 8.11
C LYS A 23 0.19 -10.07 9.05
N LEU A 24 1.44 -9.78 9.43
CA LEU A 24 1.80 -8.69 10.32
C LEU A 24 1.70 -7.32 9.64
N TYR A 25 2.25 -7.19 8.45
CA TYR A 25 2.40 -5.90 7.76
C TYR A 25 1.31 -5.64 6.70
N LYS A 26 0.73 -6.66 6.09
CA LYS A 26 -0.12 -6.52 4.90
C LYS A 26 -1.28 -5.53 5.07
N GLU A 27 -2.02 -5.63 6.18
CA GLU A 27 -3.15 -4.74 6.45
C GLU A 27 -2.73 -3.31 6.79
N ASP A 28 -1.56 -3.13 7.39
CA ASP A 28 -1.02 -1.80 7.69
C ASP A 28 -0.49 -1.15 6.41
N PHE A 29 0.24 -1.89 5.58
CA PHE A 29 0.70 -1.44 4.28
C PHE A 29 -0.46 -1.09 3.35
N ARG A 30 -1.51 -1.91 3.31
CA ARG A 30 -2.74 -1.59 2.58
C ARG A 30 -3.35 -0.25 3.02
N ARG A 31 -3.38 0.02 4.32
CA ARG A 31 -3.86 1.30 4.86
C ARG A 31 -2.94 2.46 4.50
N PHE A 32 -1.63 2.24 4.56
CA PHE A 32 -0.64 3.23 4.11
C PHE A 32 -0.85 3.59 2.63
N LEU A 33 -0.98 2.60 1.75
CA LEU A 33 -1.23 2.81 0.33
C LEU A 33 -2.58 3.49 0.07
N LEU A 34 -3.62 3.14 0.82
CA LEU A 34 -4.94 3.79 0.72
C LEU A 34 -4.86 5.29 1.07
N LYS A 35 -4.13 5.65 2.14
CA LYS A 35 -3.89 7.05 2.52
C LYS A 35 -3.15 7.83 1.42
N ASN A 36 -2.30 7.15 0.67
CA ASN A 36 -1.52 7.72 -0.42
C ASN A 36 -2.17 7.55 -1.81
N ARG A 37 -3.43 7.09 -1.88
CA ARG A 37 -4.18 6.87 -3.14
C ARG A 37 -3.43 5.96 -4.14
N SER A 38 -2.82 4.89 -3.64
CA SER A 38 -2.08 3.91 -4.43
C SER A 38 -2.34 2.47 -3.96
N VAL A 39 -3.61 2.16 -3.72
CA VAL A 39 -4.01 0.82 -3.26
C VAL A 39 -4.13 -0.17 -4.42
N GLU A 40 -4.27 0.34 -5.63
CA GLU A 40 -4.57 -0.36 -6.87
C GLU A 40 -3.47 -1.37 -7.26
N PRO A 41 -2.16 -1.07 -7.18
CA PRO A 41 -1.11 -2.05 -7.46
C PRO A 41 -1.19 -3.26 -6.52
N LEU A 42 -1.43 -3.03 -5.23
CA LEU A 42 -1.57 -4.12 -4.24
C LEU A 42 -2.83 -4.95 -4.50
N GLN A 43 -3.95 -4.31 -4.85
CA GLN A 43 -5.18 -5.03 -5.23
C GLN A 43 -4.97 -5.89 -6.47
N PHE A 44 -4.25 -5.39 -7.47
CA PHE A 44 -3.93 -6.15 -8.67
C PHE A 44 -3.15 -7.42 -8.32
N LEU A 45 -2.08 -7.30 -7.52
CA LEU A 45 -1.27 -8.45 -7.09
C LEU A 45 -2.12 -9.49 -6.34
N ASP A 46 -2.97 -9.05 -5.40
CA ASP A 46 -3.87 -9.94 -4.67
C ASP A 46 -4.78 -10.72 -5.63
N MET A 47 -5.45 -10.01 -6.56
CA MET A 47 -6.38 -10.62 -7.51
C MET A 47 -5.67 -11.59 -8.47
N VAL A 48 -4.48 -11.25 -8.95
CA VAL A 48 -3.70 -12.15 -9.83
C VAL A 48 -3.20 -13.38 -9.07
N SER A 49 -2.82 -13.23 -7.80
CA SER A 49 -2.41 -14.37 -6.97
C SER A 49 -3.54 -15.39 -6.75
N ASP A 50 -4.79 -14.91 -6.69
CA ASP A 50 -5.97 -15.75 -6.50
C ASP A 50 -6.33 -16.57 -7.75
N ILE A 51 -5.91 -16.15 -8.94
CA ILE A 51 -6.13 -16.90 -10.19
C ILE A 51 -5.53 -18.32 -10.11
N ASN A 52 -4.40 -18.48 -9.43
CA ASN A 52 -3.73 -19.77 -9.26
C ASN A 52 -4.51 -20.75 -8.37
N LYS A 53 -5.44 -20.25 -7.55
CA LYS A 53 -6.25 -21.06 -6.65
C LYS A 53 -7.49 -21.62 -7.34
N ILE A 54 -7.82 -21.13 -8.53
CA ILE A 54 -9.01 -21.52 -9.28
C ILE A 54 -8.68 -22.73 -10.17
N ARG A 55 -9.42 -23.83 -9.96
CA ARG A 55 -9.28 -25.07 -10.75
C ARG A 55 -10.09 -25.05 -12.05
N ASP A 56 -11.28 -24.47 -12.01
CA ASP A 56 -12.15 -24.35 -13.18
C ASP A 56 -11.59 -23.32 -14.18
N LYS A 57 -11.21 -23.78 -15.37
CA LYS A 57 -10.64 -22.93 -16.43
C LYS A 57 -11.61 -21.88 -16.94
N THR A 58 -12.91 -22.17 -17.00
CA THR A 58 -13.93 -21.23 -17.44
C THR A 58 -14.07 -20.09 -16.44
N PHE A 59 -14.16 -20.44 -15.15
CA PHE A 59 -14.19 -19.44 -14.08
C PHE A 59 -12.87 -18.68 -13.95
N GLN A 60 -11.72 -19.35 -14.18
CA GLN A 60 -10.41 -18.71 -14.19
C GLN A 60 -10.33 -17.64 -15.29
N GLN A 61 -10.75 -17.97 -16.52
CA GLN A 61 -10.78 -17.02 -17.64
C GLN A 61 -11.76 -15.87 -17.39
N TYR A 62 -12.92 -16.15 -16.80
CA TYR A 62 -13.84 -15.11 -16.36
C TYR A 62 -13.17 -14.13 -15.38
N ARG A 63 -12.43 -14.64 -14.39
CA ARG A 63 -11.68 -13.81 -13.43
C ARG A 63 -10.56 -13.02 -14.09
N VAL A 64 -9.83 -13.61 -15.03
CA VAL A 64 -8.82 -12.89 -15.84
C VAL A 64 -9.46 -11.70 -16.55
N ASN A 65 -10.58 -11.91 -17.24
CA ASN A 65 -11.29 -10.86 -17.95
C ASN A 65 -11.77 -9.74 -17.01
N GLN A 66 -12.23 -10.08 -15.79
CA GLN A 66 -12.63 -9.09 -14.79
C GLN A 66 -11.46 -8.23 -14.30
N ILE A 67 -10.31 -8.86 -14.03
CA ILE A 67 -9.10 -8.13 -13.62
C ILE A 67 -8.62 -7.24 -14.75
N TRP A 68 -8.56 -7.77 -15.98
CA TRP A 68 -8.16 -7.01 -17.16
C TRP A 68 -9.05 -5.77 -17.37
N LYS A 69 -10.38 -5.95 -17.34
CA LYS A 69 -11.34 -4.83 -17.48
C LYS A 69 -11.14 -3.76 -16.42
N LYS A 70 -10.85 -4.14 -15.18
CA LYS A 70 -10.68 -3.23 -14.05
C LYS A 70 -9.42 -2.36 -14.16
N PHE A 71 -8.29 -2.95 -14.55
CA PHE A 71 -7.00 -2.26 -14.48
C PHE A 71 -6.48 -1.75 -15.83
N PHE A 72 -6.87 -2.38 -16.95
CA PHE A 72 -6.29 -2.09 -18.26
C PHE A 72 -7.27 -1.42 -19.21
N ARG A 73 -8.53 -1.90 -19.29
CA ARG A 73 -9.48 -1.41 -20.31
C ARG A 73 -9.87 0.06 -20.17
N THR A 74 -10.08 0.54 -18.95
CA THR A 74 -10.52 1.93 -18.69
C THR A 74 -9.40 2.85 -18.21
N GLY A 75 -8.31 2.27 -17.71
CA GLY A 75 -7.23 3.02 -17.07
C GLY A 75 -5.88 2.89 -17.74
N ASN A 76 -5.76 2.14 -18.83
CA ASN A 76 -4.51 1.85 -19.53
C ASN A 76 -3.35 1.42 -18.59
N GLY A 77 -3.65 0.69 -17.52
CA GLY A 77 -2.64 0.29 -16.54
C GLY A 77 -2.09 1.44 -15.67
N ASN A 78 -2.50 2.70 -15.87
CA ASN A 78 -2.02 3.87 -15.13
C ASN A 78 -2.23 3.73 -13.61
N ALA A 79 -3.32 3.08 -13.20
CA ALA A 79 -3.61 2.78 -11.80
C ALA A 79 -2.55 1.88 -11.14
N LEU A 80 -1.79 1.12 -11.93
CA LEU A 80 -0.71 0.25 -11.43
C LEU A 80 0.59 1.03 -11.17
N GLN A 81 0.65 2.31 -11.57
CA GLN A 81 1.80 3.20 -11.37
C GLN A 81 3.12 2.59 -11.84
N CYS A 82 3.04 1.87 -12.95
CA CYS A 82 4.16 1.17 -13.57
C CYS A 82 4.16 1.48 -15.06
N SER A 83 5.33 1.83 -15.60
CA SER A 83 5.57 1.98 -17.04
C SER A 83 6.44 0.81 -17.48
N ASP A 84 5.84 -0.10 -18.25
CA ASP A 84 6.53 -1.26 -18.81
C ASP A 84 5.78 -1.70 -20.09
N ARG A 85 6.52 -2.17 -21.09
CA ARG A 85 5.97 -2.61 -22.38
C ARG A 85 4.89 -3.69 -22.23
N ILE A 86 4.99 -4.55 -21.21
CA ILE A 86 3.99 -5.60 -20.96
C ILE A 86 2.67 -4.98 -20.46
N ILE A 87 2.73 -3.92 -19.67
CA ILE A 87 1.55 -3.18 -19.20
C ILE A 87 0.87 -2.48 -20.38
N ASP A 88 1.66 -1.83 -21.25
CA ASP A 88 1.16 -1.19 -22.47
C ASP A 88 0.50 -2.21 -23.41
N LEU A 89 1.14 -3.37 -23.59
CA LEU A 89 0.62 -4.43 -24.43
C LEU A 89 -0.70 -4.98 -23.88
N LEU A 90 -0.80 -5.21 -22.57
CA LEU A 90 -2.04 -5.64 -21.91
C LEU A 90 -3.18 -4.63 -22.08
N SER A 91 -2.87 -3.33 -22.13
CA SER A 91 -3.85 -2.29 -22.41
C SER A 91 -4.33 -2.26 -23.86
N ALA A 92 -3.48 -2.64 -24.80
CA ALA A 92 -3.80 -2.69 -26.22
C ALA A 92 -4.49 -4.00 -26.66
N THR A 93 -4.50 -5.06 -25.83
CA THR A 93 -5.05 -6.37 -26.22
C THR A 93 -6.54 -6.49 -25.91
N GLU A 94 -7.34 -7.01 -26.85
CA GLU A 94 -8.77 -7.28 -26.63
C GLU A 94 -9.04 -8.56 -25.83
N HIS A 95 -8.13 -9.54 -25.96
CA HIS A 95 -8.23 -10.85 -25.30
C HIS A 95 -6.98 -11.11 -24.47
N VAL A 96 -7.18 -11.32 -23.16
CA VAL A 96 -6.09 -11.57 -22.22
C VAL A 96 -6.23 -12.97 -21.63
N THR A 97 -5.12 -13.70 -21.63
CA THR A 97 -5.03 -15.04 -21.05
C THR A 97 -4.42 -14.97 -19.65
N ALA A 98 -4.66 -16.01 -18.83
CA ALA A 98 -4.08 -16.08 -17.49
C ALA A 98 -2.54 -15.97 -17.48
N PRO A 99 -1.77 -16.64 -18.36
CA PRO A 99 -0.31 -16.47 -18.40
C PRO A 99 0.12 -15.04 -18.70
N PHE A 100 -0.58 -14.36 -19.61
CA PHE A 100 -0.21 -13.01 -19.99
C PHE A 100 -0.45 -12.00 -18.87
N LEU A 101 -1.59 -12.12 -18.18
CA LEU A 101 -1.87 -11.31 -16.98
C LEU A 101 -0.86 -11.59 -15.84
N LYS A 102 -0.40 -12.84 -15.70
CA LYS A 102 0.62 -13.23 -14.69
C LYS A 102 2.00 -12.65 -15.01
N ALA A 103 2.34 -12.43 -16.28
CA ALA A 103 3.60 -11.80 -16.67
C ALA A 103 3.73 -10.37 -16.11
N ALA A 104 2.60 -9.67 -15.90
CA ALA A 104 2.59 -8.35 -15.26
C ALA A 104 2.80 -8.40 -13.74
N TYR A 105 2.64 -9.54 -13.07
CA TYR A 105 2.79 -9.65 -11.62
C TYR A 105 4.18 -9.21 -11.11
N PRO A 106 5.31 -9.78 -11.57
CA PRO A 106 6.63 -9.37 -11.08
C PRO A 106 6.96 -7.91 -11.40
N ILE A 107 6.40 -7.37 -12.48
CA ILE A 107 6.59 -5.99 -12.93
C ILE A 107 5.90 -5.02 -11.95
N VAL A 108 4.62 -5.25 -11.66
CA VAL A 108 3.86 -4.45 -10.69
C VAL A 108 4.42 -4.61 -9.28
N LEU A 109 4.89 -5.81 -8.92
CA LEU A 109 5.53 -6.07 -7.63
C LEU A 109 6.77 -5.19 -7.45
N LYS A 110 7.64 -5.14 -8.47
CA LYS A 110 8.86 -4.33 -8.46
C LYS A 110 8.56 -2.83 -8.46
N ALA A 111 7.55 -2.40 -9.22
CA ALA A 111 7.10 -1.00 -9.20
C ALA A 111 6.58 -0.59 -7.82
N LEU A 112 5.79 -1.44 -7.17
CA LEU A 112 5.28 -1.22 -5.82
C LEU A 112 6.41 -1.13 -4.79
N GLU A 113 7.43 -1.99 -4.91
CA GLU A 113 8.65 -1.93 -4.10
C GLU A 113 9.36 -0.58 -4.26
N ASN A 114 9.72 -0.22 -5.49
CA ASN A 114 10.49 0.99 -5.79
C ASN A 114 9.77 2.27 -5.37
N ASN A 115 8.45 2.33 -5.58
CA ASN A 115 7.68 3.56 -5.39
C ASN A 115 7.24 3.77 -3.94
N TRP A 116 7.05 2.69 -3.18
CA TRP A 116 6.33 2.73 -1.90
C TRP A 116 7.04 2.09 -0.72
N PHE A 117 7.95 1.13 -0.92
CA PHE A 117 8.54 0.40 0.21
C PHE A 117 9.34 1.35 1.12
N LYS A 118 10.26 2.13 0.56
CA LYS A 118 11.06 3.10 1.32
C LYS A 118 10.19 4.12 2.05
N LYS A 119 9.16 4.66 1.40
CA LYS A 119 8.21 5.60 2.01
C LYS A 119 7.42 4.97 3.15
N TYR A 120 7.07 3.70 3.01
CA TYR A 120 6.41 2.94 4.06
C TYR A 120 7.32 2.75 5.27
N GLU A 121 8.58 2.37 5.06
CA GLU A 121 9.58 2.25 6.13
C GLU A 121 9.80 3.60 6.86
N GLU A 122 9.99 4.68 6.11
CA GLU A 122 10.17 6.04 6.64
C GLU A 122 8.98 6.50 7.49
N SER A 123 7.77 6.06 7.15
CA SER A 123 6.56 6.41 7.89
C SER A 123 6.51 5.85 9.32
N PHE A 124 7.37 4.89 9.69
CA PHE A 124 7.51 4.40 11.07
C PHE A 124 8.33 5.37 11.94
N TYR A 125 9.24 6.12 11.33
CA TYR A 125 10.13 7.04 12.03
C TYR A 125 9.50 8.42 12.21
N GLN A 126 8.70 8.88 11.24
CA GLN A 126 7.95 10.14 11.35
C GLN A 126 7.00 10.15 12.56
N THR A 127 6.39 9.00 12.88
CA THR A 127 5.55 8.86 14.09
C THR A 127 6.31 9.00 15.40
N LYS A 128 7.63 8.75 15.43
CA LYS A 128 8.46 8.95 16.63
C LYS A 128 8.79 10.42 16.84
N THR A 129 9.12 11.13 15.75
CA THR A 129 9.52 12.54 15.80
C THR A 129 8.38 13.44 16.28
N SER A 130 7.13 13.19 15.85
CA SER A 130 5.98 13.99 16.27
C SER A 130 5.65 13.85 17.77
N PHE A 131 5.87 12.66 18.36
CA PHE A 131 5.61 12.41 19.78
C PHE A 131 6.70 13.01 20.67
N GLU A 132 7.97 12.93 20.24
CA GLU A 132 9.08 13.58 20.92
C GLU A 132 9.03 15.11 20.82
N GLN A 133 8.53 15.65 19.71
CA GLN A 133 8.30 17.09 19.55
C GLN A 133 7.11 17.58 20.41
N SER A 134 6.03 16.80 20.55
CA SER A 134 4.90 17.20 21.43
C SER A 134 5.23 17.11 22.92
N LEU A 135 6.17 16.22 23.32
CA LEU A 135 6.64 16.10 24.71
C LEU A 135 7.59 17.23 25.12
N LYS A 136 8.25 17.90 24.17
CA LYS A 136 9.17 19.00 24.49
C LYS A 136 8.47 20.31 24.85
N TYR A 137 7.22 20.55 24.44
CA TYR A 137 6.58 21.87 24.59
C TYR A 137 5.06 21.85 24.86
N PRO A 138 4.60 21.46 26.07
CA PRO A 138 3.32 22.03 26.53
C PRO A 138 3.34 22.64 27.92
N LYS A 139 4.29 22.27 28.80
CA LYS A 139 4.23 22.66 30.22
C LYS A 139 5.22 23.76 30.62
N PHE A 140 6.34 23.87 29.92
CA PHE A 140 7.41 24.80 30.31
C PHE A 140 7.10 26.26 29.93
N GLU A 141 6.44 26.50 28.79
CA GLU A 141 6.03 27.85 28.39
C GLU A 141 4.90 28.42 29.25
N LEU A 142 3.91 27.60 29.62
CA LEU A 142 2.87 27.99 30.59
C LEU A 142 3.48 28.33 31.95
N LEU A 143 4.40 27.52 32.47
CA LEU A 143 5.10 27.81 33.73
C LEU A 143 5.94 29.10 33.66
N MET A 144 6.53 29.40 32.50
CA MET A 144 7.32 30.61 32.30
C MET A 144 6.46 31.87 32.12
N SER A 145 5.26 31.77 31.53
CA SER A 145 4.32 32.89 31.45
C SER A 145 3.75 33.25 32.82
N PHE A 146 3.45 32.26 33.67
CA PHE A 146 3.03 32.52 35.06
C PHE A 146 4.15 33.16 35.90
N LYS A 147 5.41 32.73 35.75
CA LYS A 147 6.54 33.36 36.47
C LYS A 147 6.83 34.79 36.03
N ARG A 148 6.60 35.14 34.76
CA ARG A 148 6.77 36.53 34.27
C ARG A 148 5.65 37.46 34.76
N ALA A 149 4.44 36.93 34.99
CA ALA A 149 3.31 37.71 35.50
C ALA A 149 3.46 38.11 36.97
N TRP A 150 4.12 37.27 37.80
CA TRP A 150 4.30 37.54 39.24
C TRP A 150 5.46 38.47 39.59
N LYS A 151 6.32 38.82 38.62
CA LYS A 151 7.49 39.69 38.86
C LYS A 151 7.23 41.17 38.52
N LYS A 152 5.97 41.54 38.27
CA LYS A 152 5.53 42.89 37.86
C LYS A 152 4.44 43.50 38.78
N SER A 153 4.19 42.93 39.96
CA SER A 153 3.38 43.56 41.01
C SER A 153 4.19 43.81 42.25
#